data_AF-A0A3E5G4S0-F1
#
_entry.id   AF-A0A3E5G4S0-F1
#
_cell.length_a   1.000
_cell.length_b   1.000
_cell.length_c   1.000
_cell.angle_alpha   90.00
_cell.angle_beta   90.00
_cell.angle_gamma   90.00
#
_symmetry.space_group_name_H-M   'P 1'
#
loop_
_entity.id
_entity.type
_entity.pdbx_description
1 polymer ?
#
loop_
_entity_poly.entity_id
_entity_poly.type
_entity_poly.pdbx_seq_one_letter_code
_entity_poly.pdbx_strand_id
1 'polypeptide(L)'
;MAKYTKRRDKRAYEWKSAYREKEALMLERGYPEVSPHDFYRELFPAGSLQQEPEDGKGNIIATQIRPSGKGRTRQWVIDDSLKMLDKVVGDRFGLIPPISFYGKSHTKENAHELFAVVVDVDYVGKQQLKNLLKQFGNGVQLRPTYLVSSGKGVHLYYFLQEPVQLYRNREEVLAELKEAFIRRLWNDTSSIRPDSPDITGIYQGFRCVGSQSKLGADFPVKAYKLSE
;
A
#
# COMPACT_ATOMS: atom_id res chain seq x y z
N MET A 1 -3.22 30.70 17.41
CA MET A 1 -3.46 29.24 17.58
C MET A 1 -4.87 28.78 17.16
N ALA A 2 -5.96 29.45 17.58
CA ALA A 2 -7.34 29.00 17.30
C ALA A 2 -7.74 28.85 15.81
N LYS A 3 -7.29 29.75 14.90
CA LYS A 3 -7.54 29.62 13.44
C LYS A 3 -6.85 28.39 12.83
N TYR A 4 -5.70 27.98 13.36
CA TYR A 4 -4.92 26.85 12.86
C TYR A 4 -5.55 25.52 13.29
N THR A 5 -6.03 25.43 14.54
CA THR A 5 -6.77 24.27 15.06
C THR A 5 -8.09 24.07 14.31
N LYS A 6 -8.89 25.14 14.13
CA LYS A 6 -10.16 25.07 13.36
C LYS A 6 -9.96 24.60 11.91
N ARG A 7 -8.90 25.06 11.23
CA ARG A 7 -8.57 24.60 9.85
C ARG A 7 -8.12 23.14 9.81
N ARG A 8 -7.38 22.67 10.82
CA ARG A 8 -6.95 21.26 10.93
C ARG A 8 -8.13 20.34 11.17
N ASP A 9 -9.06 20.74 12.03
CA ASP A 9 -10.25 19.95 12.37
C ASP A 9 -11.24 19.89 11.19
N LYS A 10 -11.45 21.01 10.48
CA LYS A 10 -12.24 21.03 9.24
C LYS A 10 -11.66 20.10 8.18
N ARG A 11 -10.34 20.15 7.93
CA ARG A 11 -9.66 19.24 6.99
C ARG A 11 -9.76 17.78 7.45
N ALA A 12 -9.65 17.51 8.74
CA ALA A 12 -9.80 16.15 9.26
C ALA A 12 -11.21 15.61 9.02
N TYR A 13 -12.25 16.43 9.24
CA TYR A 13 -13.64 16.09 8.93
C TYR A 13 -13.84 15.83 7.43
N GLU A 14 -13.31 16.69 6.57
CA GLU A 14 -13.35 16.52 5.10
C GLU A 14 -12.75 15.18 4.67
N TRP A 15 -11.60 14.78 5.22
CA TRP A 15 -10.98 13.49 4.88
C TRP A 15 -11.73 12.27 5.41
N LYS A 16 -12.42 12.38 6.56
CA LYS A 16 -13.30 11.33 7.07
C LYS A 16 -14.53 11.12 6.17
N SER A 17 -15.12 12.22 5.67
CA SER A 17 -16.20 12.14 4.66
C SER A 17 -15.70 11.53 3.37
N ALA A 18 -14.58 12.05 2.83
CA ALA A 18 -13.98 11.56 1.60
C ALA A 18 -13.61 10.07 1.67
N TYR A 19 -13.14 9.58 2.82
CA TYR A 19 -12.89 8.15 3.03
C TYR A 19 -14.16 7.31 2.80
N ARG A 20 -15.25 7.67 3.48
CA ARG A 20 -16.54 6.95 3.38
C ARG A 20 -17.14 7.05 1.98
N GLU A 21 -16.99 8.21 1.33
CA GLU A 21 -17.42 8.42 -0.04
C GLU A 21 -16.64 7.58 -1.05
N LYS A 22 -15.33 7.39 -0.84
CA LYS A 22 -14.51 6.49 -1.66
C LYS A 22 -14.97 5.05 -1.50
N GLU A 23 -15.17 4.59 -0.26
CA GLU A 23 -15.68 3.25 0.04
C GLU A 23 -17.05 3.01 -0.61
N ALA A 24 -18.00 3.92 -0.41
CA ALA A 24 -19.32 3.81 -1.03
C ALA A 24 -19.23 3.76 -2.57
N LEU A 25 -18.33 4.55 -3.18
CA LEU A 25 -18.10 4.52 -4.62
C LEU A 25 -17.52 3.18 -5.10
N MET A 26 -16.58 2.58 -4.36
CA MET A 26 -16.03 1.27 -4.73
C MET A 26 -17.12 0.20 -4.76
N LEU A 27 -17.97 0.18 -3.73
CA LEU A 27 -19.10 -0.75 -3.62
C LEU A 27 -20.17 -0.47 -4.69
N GLU A 28 -20.52 0.80 -4.94
CA GLU A 28 -21.44 1.22 -6.01
C GLU A 28 -20.96 0.74 -7.39
N ARG A 29 -19.64 0.70 -7.61
CA ARG A 29 -19.02 0.24 -8.85
C ARG A 29 -18.82 -1.27 -8.93
N GLY A 30 -19.27 -2.02 -7.93
CA GLY A 30 -19.21 -3.48 -7.91
C GLY A 30 -17.83 -4.04 -7.54
N TYR A 31 -16.96 -3.24 -6.91
CA TYR A 31 -15.68 -3.72 -6.39
C TYR A 31 -15.83 -4.11 -4.92
N PRO A 32 -15.90 -5.42 -4.57
CA PRO A 32 -16.01 -5.84 -3.19
C PRO A 32 -14.72 -5.54 -2.41
N GLU A 33 -14.86 -5.27 -1.11
CA GLU A 33 -13.73 -5.23 -0.19
C GLU A 33 -13.13 -6.64 -0.05
N VAL A 34 -11.80 -6.73 -0.06
CA VAL A 34 -11.05 -7.97 0.14
C VAL A 34 -10.43 -7.97 1.53
N SER A 35 -10.49 -9.12 2.21
CA SER A 35 -9.94 -9.24 3.56
C SER A 35 -8.40 -9.07 3.55
N PRO A 36 -7.77 -8.64 4.66
CA PRO A 36 -6.31 -8.53 4.71
C PRO A 36 -5.60 -9.85 4.38
N HIS A 37 -6.09 -10.98 4.90
CA HIS A 37 -5.49 -12.28 4.67
C HIS A 37 -5.60 -12.70 3.20
N ASP A 38 -6.75 -12.49 2.55
CA ASP A 38 -6.92 -12.82 1.13
C ASP A 38 -6.03 -11.93 0.26
N PHE A 39 -5.96 -10.63 0.55
CA PHE A 39 -5.09 -9.69 -0.16
C PHE A 39 -3.62 -10.10 -0.08
N TYR A 40 -3.11 -10.42 1.11
CA TYR A 40 -1.70 -10.80 1.27
C TYR A 40 -1.41 -12.20 0.77
N ARG A 41 -2.39 -13.12 0.77
CA ARG A 41 -2.25 -14.44 0.15
C ARG A 41 -2.17 -14.35 -1.36
N GLU A 42 -2.90 -13.42 -1.99
CA GLU A 42 -2.81 -13.21 -3.43
C GLU A 42 -1.51 -12.46 -3.81
N LEU A 43 -1.07 -11.50 -2.99
CA LEU A 43 0.21 -10.80 -3.19
C LEU A 43 1.41 -11.72 -3.03
N PHE A 44 1.37 -12.64 -2.05
CA PHE A 44 2.40 -13.64 -1.78
C PHE A 44 1.78 -15.03 -1.85
N PRO A 45 1.70 -15.61 -3.08
CA PRO A 45 1.05 -16.90 -3.31
C PRO A 45 1.58 -18.01 -2.39
N ALA A 46 0.73 -18.98 -2.05
CA ALA A 46 1.16 -20.12 -1.25
C ALA A 46 2.38 -20.82 -1.86
N GLY A 47 3.38 -21.07 -1.04
CA GLY A 47 4.68 -21.61 -1.44
C GLY A 47 5.65 -20.57 -2.01
N SER A 48 5.32 -19.28 -2.08
CA SER A 48 6.24 -18.23 -2.54
C SER A 48 7.13 -17.69 -1.42
N LEU A 49 6.79 -17.96 -0.16
CA LEU A 49 7.57 -17.56 1.01
C LEU A 49 8.18 -18.80 1.69
N GLN A 50 9.05 -18.54 2.67
CA GLN A 50 9.69 -19.59 3.45
C GLN A 50 8.66 -20.51 4.13
N GLN A 51 8.90 -21.81 4.06
CA GLN A 51 8.16 -22.83 4.79
C GLN A 51 9.00 -23.44 5.92
N GLU A 52 8.35 -24.27 6.75
CA GLU A 52 9.00 -25.08 7.78
C GLU A 52 9.08 -26.55 7.31
N PRO A 53 10.27 -27.17 7.26
CA PRO A 53 11.60 -26.60 7.54
C PRO A 53 12.05 -25.62 6.45
N GLU A 54 13.04 -24.75 6.76
CA GLU A 54 13.49 -23.68 5.86
C GLU A 54 13.86 -24.20 4.46
N ASP A 55 13.17 -23.68 3.43
CA ASP A 55 13.32 -24.07 2.02
C ASP A 55 14.14 -23.06 1.18
N GLY A 56 14.77 -22.08 1.85
CA GLY A 56 15.62 -21.08 1.22
C GLY A 56 14.88 -19.93 0.53
N LYS A 57 13.55 -19.80 0.70
CA LYS A 57 12.80 -18.63 0.21
C LYS A 57 12.81 -17.46 1.19
N GLY A 58 12.46 -16.28 0.70
CA GLY A 58 12.33 -15.08 1.54
C GLY A 58 11.04 -15.05 2.36
N ASN A 59 11.00 -14.16 3.34
CA ASN A 59 9.84 -13.86 4.19
C ASN A 59 9.38 -12.41 4.03
N ILE A 60 8.15 -12.10 4.41
CA ILE A 60 7.75 -10.69 4.53
C ILE A 60 8.32 -10.14 5.85
N ILE A 61 8.90 -8.95 5.81
CA ILE A 61 9.28 -8.21 7.04
C ILE A 61 8.28 -7.08 7.26
N ALA A 62 7.31 -7.33 8.13
CA ALA A 62 6.30 -6.34 8.48
C ALA A 62 6.78 -5.47 9.65
N THR A 63 6.52 -4.16 9.58
CA THR A 63 7.01 -3.19 10.55
C THR A 63 5.88 -2.48 11.28
N GLN A 64 5.90 -2.50 12.61
CA GLN A 64 5.07 -1.66 13.47
C GLN A 64 5.87 -0.43 13.89
N ILE A 65 5.54 0.73 13.33
CA ILE A 65 6.21 1.97 13.73
C ILE A 65 5.59 2.51 15.01
N ARG A 66 6.46 2.93 15.94
CA ARG A 66 6.08 3.66 17.14
C ARG A 66 6.73 5.04 17.07
N PRO A 67 5.96 6.14 17.07
CA PRO A 67 6.53 7.48 17.14
C PRO A 67 7.45 7.63 18.35
N SER A 68 8.48 8.47 18.23
CA SER A 68 9.42 8.73 19.33
C SER A 68 8.69 9.02 20.64
N GLY A 69 9.14 8.38 21.72
CA GLY A 69 8.52 8.45 23.05
C GLY A 69 7.30 7.54 23.27
N LYS A 70 6.87 6.74 22.28
CA LYS A 70 5.73 5.80 22.40
C LYS A 70 6.12 4.32 22.25
N GLY A 71 7.37 4.00 22.54
CA GLY A 71 7.93 2.66 22.45
C GLY A 71 8.86 2.47 21.24
N ARG A 72 9.40 1.26 21.11
CA ARG A 72 10.31 0.88 20.02
C ARG A 72 9.53 0.38 18.81
N THR A 73 10.02 0.72 17.61
CA THR A 73 9.62 0.07 16.35
C THR A 73 9.89 -1.43 16.45
N ARG A 74 8.95 -2.24 15.97
CA ARG A 74 9.07 -3.71 15.96
C ARG A 74 8.96 -4.24 14.53
N GLN A 75 9.70 -5.29 14.24
CA GLN A 75 9.64 -6.03 12.99
C GLN A 75 9.15 -7.45 13.26
N TRP A 76 8.36 -7.97 12.33
CA TRP A 76 7.78 -9.31 12.39
C TRP A 76 8.11 -10.02 11.08
N VAL A 77 8.66 -11.23 11.21
CA VAL A 77 8.86 -12.14 10.09
C VAL A 77 7.54 -12.85 9.85
N ILE A 78 7.03 -12.79 8.63
CA ILE A 78 5.82 -13.50 8.22
C ILE A 78 6.22 -14.49 7.13
N ASP A 79 6.11 -15.76 7.48
CA ASP A 79 6.35 -16.92 6.63
C ASP A 79 5.14 -17.25 5.75
N ASP A 80 5.23 -18.35 4.99
CA ASP A 80 4.17 -18.77 4.08
C ASP A 80 2.84 -19.11 4.78
N SER A 81 2.84 -19.35 6.10
CA SER A 81 1.60 -19.56 6.85
C SER A 81 0.79 -18.28 7.06
N LEU A 82 1.41 -17.10 6.88
CA LEU A 82 0.87 -15.77 7.15
C LEU A 82 0.36 -15.53 8.59
N LYS A 83 0.58 -16.44 9.54
CA LYS A 83 0.08 -16.31 10.93
C LYS A 83 0.54 -15.02 11.62
N MET A 84 1.75 -14.57 11.33
CA MET A 84 2.32 -13.36 11.94
C MET A 84 1.76 -12.05 11.36
N LEU A 85 0.94 -12.12 10.30
CA LEU A 85 0.23 -10.97 9.74
C LEU A 85 -0.69 -10.29 10.78
N ASP A 86 -1.31 -11.08 11.66
CA ASP A 86 -2.20 -10.59 12.72
C ASP A 86 -1.53 -9.66 13.72
N LYS A 87 -0.19 -9.66 13.78
CA LYS A 87 0.55 -8.68 14.60
C LYS A 87 0.44 -7.27 14.03
N VAL A 88 0.19 -7.13 12.74
CA VAL A 88 0.29 -5.84 12.03
C VAL A 88 -1.06 -5.37 11.49
N VAL A 89 -1.97 -6.31 11.21
CA VAL A 89 -3.40 -6.01 11.04
C VAL A 89 -3.96 -5.40 12.32
N GLY A 90 -4.83 -4.40 12.19
CA GLY A 90 -5.38 -3.62 13.31
C GLY A 90 -4.40 -2.65 13.97
N ASP A 91 -3.10 -2.75 13.69
CA ASP A 91 -2.10 -1.88 14.31
C ASP A 91 -2.29 -0.41 13.90
N ARG A 92 -1.91 0.49 14.81
CA ARG A 92 -1.99 1.94 14.56
C ARG A 92 -1.11 2.41 13.40
N PHE A 93 0.04 1.78 13.21
CA PHE A 93 1.02 2.13 12.18
C PHE A 93 1.75 0.86 11.74
N GLY A 94 1.02 -0.01 11.06
CA GLY A 94 1.56 -1.17 10.37
C GLY A 94 2.06 -0.80 8.97
N LEU A 95 3.21 -1.34 8.59
CA LEU A 95 3.76 -1.27 7.24
C LEU A 95 4.12 -2.67 6.74
N ILE A 96 3.79 -2.95 5.48
CA ILE A 96 4.24 -4.14 4.75
C ILE A 96 4.75 -3.70 3.38
N PRO A 97 6.02 -3.99 3.03
CA PRO A 97 6.52 -3.82 1.67
C PRO A 97 6.01 -4.95 0.75
N PRO A 98 5.87 -4.71 -0.57
CA PRO A 98 5.50 -5.75 -1.55
C PRO A 98 6.72 -6.61 -1.95
N ILE A 99 7.56 -6.95 -0.97
CA ILE A 99 8.89 -7.56 -1.17
C ILE A 99 9.10 -8.68 -0.16
N SER A 100 9.73 -9.77 -0.57
CA SER A 100 10.29 -10.78 0.34
C SER A 100 11.75 -10.47 0.69
N PHE A 101 12.18 -10.88 1.88
CA PHE A 101 13.53 -10.64 2.38
C PHE A 101 14.14 -11.92 2.94
N TYR A 102 15.45 -12.04 2.81
CA TYR A 102 16.23 -13.02 3.56
C TYR A 102 16.42 -12.57 5.02
N GLY A 103 16.41 -13.54 5.93
CA GLY A 103 16.63 -13.29 7.35
C GLY A 103 15.46 -12.53 8.01
N LYS A 104 15.79 -11.59 8.90
CA LYS A 104 14.82 -11.01 9.86
C LYS A 104 14.68 -9.49 9.80
N SER A 105 15.36 -8.82 8.87
CA SER A 105 15.43 -7.35 8.82
C SER A 105 15.02 -6.79 7.47
N HIS A 106 14.27 -5.68 7.51
CA HIS A 106 13.86 -4.90 6.35
C HIS A 106 15.01 -3.98 5.91
N THR A 107 16.01 -4.54 5.25
CA THR A 107 17.15 -3.81 4.67
C THR A 107 17.25 -4.08 3.18
N LYS A 108 17.94 -3.19 2.44
CA LYS A 108 18.13 -3.36 1.00
C LYS A 108 18.95 -4.61 0.68
N GLU A 109 19.96 -4.88 1.50
CA GLU A 109 20.88 -6.02 1.33
C GLU A 109 20.17 -7.36 1.47
N ASN A 110 19.07 -7.39 2.25
CA ASN A 110 18.29 -8.58 2.46
C ASN A 110 17.08 -8.69 1.53
N ALA A 111 16.77 -7.66 0.75
CA ALA A 111 15.64 -7.70 -0.17
C ALA A 111 15.87 -8.77 -1.24
N HIS A 112 14.90 -9.66 -1.42
CA HIS A 112 15.01 -10.83 -2.28
C HIS A 112 14.19 -10.68 -3.55
N GLU A 113 12.87 -10.65 -3.44
CA GLU A 113 11.96 -10.62 -4.59
C GLU A 113 10.89 -9.55 -4.43
N LEU A 114 10.66 -8.79 -5.50
CA LEU A 114 9.55 -7.85 -5.63
C LEU A 114 8.33 -8.57 -6.18
N PHE A 115 7.20 -8.48 -5.47
CA PHE A 115 5.93 -9.12 -5.86
C PHE A 115 4.93 -8.14 -6.48
N ALA A 116 5.05 -6.84 -6.18
CA ALA A 116 4.20 -5.83 -6.79
C ALA A 116 4.91 -4.48 -6.91
N VAL A 117 4.61 -3.76 -7.99
CA VAL A 117 4.87 -2.32 -8.06
C VAL A 117 3.71 -1.60 -7.40
N VAL A 118 4.00 -0.68 -6.49
CA VAL A 118 2.98 0.06 -5.74
C VAL A 118 3.21 1.55 -5.91
N VAL A 119 2.14 2.25 -6.30
CA VAL A 119 2.12 3.71 -6.44
C VAL A 119 1.17 4.29 -5.40
N ASP A 120 1.72 5.09 -4.48
CA ASP A 120 0.92 5.85 -3.51
C ASP A 120 0.52 7.18 -4.15
N VAL A 121 -0.79 7.39 -4.31
CA VAL A 121 -1.36 8.66 -4.75
C VAL A 121 -2.05 9.28 -3.56
N ASP A 122 -1.46 10.35 -3.05
CA ASP A 122 -1.92 11.02 -1.84
C ASP A 122 -2.92 12.13 -2.19
N TYR A 123 -3.75 12.52 -1.23
CA TYR A 123 -4.82 13.52 -1.40
C TYR A 123 -5.86 13.16 -2.48
N VAL A 124 -6.41 11.96 -2.40
CA VAL A 124 -7.43 11.43 -3.32
C VAL A 124 -8.81 11.56 -2.69
N GLY A 125 -9.63 12.46 -3.24
CA GLY A 125 -11.06 12.60 -2.92
C GLY A 125 -11.96 11.76 -3.82
N LYS A 126 -13.28 11.86 -3.63
CA LYS A 126 -14.27 11.11 -4.41
C LYS A 126 -14.17 11.38 -5.91
N GLN A 127 -14.03 12.64 -6.32
CA GLN A 127 -13.95 13.01 -7.74
C GLN A 127 -12.67 12.49 -8.40
N GLN A 128 -11.54 12.58 -7.70
CA GLN A 128 -10.27 12.04 -8.18
C GLN A 128 -10.34 10.52 -8.36
N LEU A 129 -10.97 9.81 -7.40
CA LEU A 129 -11.19 8.37 -7.53
C LEU A 129 -12.10 8.03 -8.73
N LYS A 130 -13.19 8.79 -8.95
CA LYS A 130 -14.03 8.62 -10.16
C LYS A 130 -13.22 8.77 -11.44
N ASN A 131 -12.32 9.76 -11.50
CA ASN A 131 -11.48 9.99 -12.66
C ASN A 131 -10.50 8.84 -12.88
N LEU A 132 -9.81 8.37 -11.83
CA LEU A 132 -8.94 7.19 -11.89
C LEU A 132 -9.68 5.96 -12.43
N LEU A 133 -10.82 5.61 -11.83
CA LEU A 133 -11.62 4.46 -12.27
C LEU A 133 -12.06 4.58 -13.74
N LYS A 134 -12.43 5.79 -14.19
CA LYS A 134 -12.77 6.05 -15.59
C LYS A 134 -11.55 5.90 -16.50
N GLN A 135 -10.39 6.40 -16.10
CA GLN A 135 -9.15 6.29 -16.88
C GLN A 135 -8.67 4.85 -16.99
N PHE A 136 -8.80 4.05 -15.93
CA PHE A 136 -8.55 2.60 -15.98
C PHE A 136 -9.49 1.90 -16.95
N GLY A 137 -10.80 2.19 -16.86
CA GLY A 137 -11.80 1.61 -17.76
C GLY A 137 -11.60 1.98 -19.24
N ASN A 138 -11.04 3.16 -19.50
CA ASN A 138 -10.76 3.65 -20.85
C ASN A 138 -9.36 3.28 -21.37
N GLY A 139 -8.53 2.60 -20.58
CA GLY A 139 -7.14 2.28 -20.96
C GLY A 139 -6.19 3.48 -21.01
N VAL A 140 -6.59 4.65 -20.47
CA VAL A 140 -5.74 5.84 -20.40
C VAL A 140 -4.65 5.68 -19.35
N GLN A 141 -4.96 4.98 -18.26
CA GLN A 141 -3.99 4.56 -17.25
C GLN A 141 -4.06 3.05 -17.12
N LEU A 142 -2.91 2.44 -16.80
CA LEU A 142 -2.87 1.00 -16.51
C LEU A 142 -3.77 0.72 -15.31
N ARG A 143 -4.64 -0.28 -15.45
CA ARG A 143 -5.52 -0.73 -14.37
C ARG A 143 -4.68 -1.53 -13.36
N PRO A 144 -4.70 -1.19 -12.06
CA PRO A 144 -4.02 -1.98 -11.04
C PRO A 144 -4.80 -3.25 -10.72
N THR A 145 -4.10 -4.27 -10.21
CA THR A 145 -4.71 -5.48 -9.63
C THR A 145 -5.56 -5.11 -8.43
N TYR A 146 -5.04 -4.25 -7.55
CA TYR A 146 -5.72 -3.79 -6.35
C TYR A 146 -5.65 -2.28 -6.18
N LEU A 147 -6.76 -1.71 -5.70
CA LEU A 147 -6.81 -0.35 -5.16
C LEU A 147 -6.98 -0.45 -3.65
N VAL A 148 -6.06 0.16 -2.91
CA VAL A 148 -6.08 0.16 -1.45
C VAL A 148 -6.37 1.58 -0.95
N SER A 149 -7.51 1.78 -0.30
CA SER A 149 -7.87 3.05 0.34
C SER A 149 -7.05 3.26 1.61
N SER A 150 -6.05 4.15 1.57
CA SER A 150 -5.07 4.37 2.64
C SER A 150 -5.46 5.49 3.63
N GLY A 151 -6.73 5.91 3.62
CA GLY A 151 -7.23 7.08 4.34
C GLY A 151 -7.36 8.27 3.41
N LYS A 152 -6.34 9.13 3.36
CA LYS A 152 -6.34 10.37 2.56
C LYS A 152 -5.96 10.16 1.09
N GLY A 153 -5.30 9.05 0.78
CA GLY A 153 -4.88 8.68 -0.57
C GLY A 153 -5.46 7.33 -0.99
N VAL A 154 -4.83 6.76 -2.01
CA VAL A 154 -4.96 5.35 -2.40
C VAL A 154 -3.58 4.80 -2.76
N HIS A 155 -3.36 3.52 -2.50
CA HIS A 155 -2.23 2.80 -3.09
C HIS A 155 -2.76 1.97 -4.27
N LEU A 156 -2.10 2.08 -5.42
CA LEU A 156 -2.39 1.30 -6.60
C LEU A 156 -1.35 0.17 -6.68
N TYR A 157 -1.79 -1.06 -6.47
CA TYR A 157 -0.95 -2.25 -6.49
C TYR A 157 -1.06 -2.94 -7.85
N TYR A 158 0.09 -3.10 -8.51
CA TYR A 158 0.25 -3.86 -9.74
C TYR A 158 1.03 -5.13 -9.38
N PHE A 159 0.30 -6.23 -9.18
CA PHE A 159 0.93 -7.50 -8.86
C PHE A 159 1.69 -8.01 -10.09
N LEU A 160 2.88 -8.55 -9.86
CA LEU A 160 3.69 -9.13 -10.92
C LEU A 160 3.26 -10.58 -11.11
N GLN A 161 3.13 -11.01 -12.36
CA GLN A 161 2.84 -12.41 -12.69
C GLN A 161 3.92 -13.35 -12.15
N GLU A 162 5.17 -12.90 -12.24
CA GLU A 162 6.34 -13.56 -11.65
C GLU A 162 7.11 -12.56 -10.78
N PRO A 163 7.52 -12.93 -9.55
CA PRO A 163 8.32 -12.06 -8.70
C PRO A 163 9.66 -11.70 -9.36
N VAL A 164 10.06 -10.45 -9.23
CA VAL A 164 11.34 -9.96 -9.78
C VAL A 164 12.42 -10.04 -8.71
N GLN A 165 13.45 -10.85 -8.94
CA GLN A 165 14.64 -10.89 -8.09
C GLN A 165 15.35 -9.53 -8.07
N LEU A 166 15.57 -9.02 -6.86
CA LEU A 166 16.14 -7.71 -6.57
C LEU A 166 17.67 -7.79 -6.48
N TYR A 167 18.30 -7.87 -7.64
CA TYR A 167 19.75 -7.69 -7.77
C TYR A 167 20.12 -6.21 -7.84
N ARG A 168 21.33 -5.86 -7.37
CA ARG A 168 21.85 -4.48 -7.41
C ARG A 168 21.82 -3.85 -8.80
N ASN A 169 22.06 -4.63 -9.85
CA ASN A 169 22.05 -4.14 -11.24
C ASN A 169 20.64 -3.86 -11.79
N ARG A 170 19.57 -4.27 -11.10
CA ARG A 170 18.18 -4.01 -11.51
C ARG A 170 17.54 -2.85 -10.74
N GLU A 171 18.15 -2.41 -9.64
CA GLU A 171 17.57 -1.39 -8.75
C GLU A 171 17.32 -0.07 -9.46
N GLU A 172 18.29 0.42 -10.23
CA GLU A 172 18.21 1.70 -10.95
C GLU A 172 17.06 1.68 -11.96
N VAL A 173 17.00 0.67 -12.82
CA VAL A 173 15.93 0.52 -13.83
C VAL A 173 14.55 0.43 -13.20
N LEU A 174 14.40 -0.36 -12.12
CA LEU A 174 13.11 -0.48 -11.42
C LEU A 174 12.71 0.82 -10.71
N ALA A 175 13.69 1.57 -10.17
CA ALA A 175 13.44 2.87 -9.55
C ALA A 175 12.99 3.91 -10.58
N GLU A 176 13.66 3.99 -11.74
CA GLU A 176 13.28 4.88 -12.84
C GLU A 176 11.89 4.55 -13.39
N LEU A 177 11.60 3.25 -13.61
CA LEU A 177 10.27 2.80 -14.05
C LEU A 177 9.19 3.19 -13.03
N LYS A 178 9.45 2.96 -11.74
CA LYS A 178 8.51 3.32 -10.67
C LYS A 178 8.30 4.83 -10.60
N GLU A 179 9.35 5.64 -10.71
CA GLU A 179 9.24 7.09 -10.74
C GLU A 179 8.40 7.57 -11.94
N ALA A 180 8.65 7.05 -13.14
CA ALA A 180 7.87 7.37 -14.33
C ALA A 180 6.38 7.01 -14.14
N PHE A 181 6.10 5.87 -13.53
CA PHE A 181 4.74 5.46 -13.16
C PHE A 181 4.08 6.42 -12.17
N ILE A 182 4.79 6.81 -11.11
CA ILE A 182 4.28 7.78 -10.12
C ILE A 182 3.94 9.10 -10.81
N ARG A 183 4.85 9.65 -11.62
CA ARG A 183 4.64 10.93 -12.35
C ARG A 183 3.49 10.85 -13.33
N ARG A 184 3.26 9.69 -13.95
CA ARG A 184 2.15 9.48 -14.88
C ARG A 184 0.79 9.39 -14.18
N LEU A 185 0.76 8.76 -13.00
CA LEU A 185 -0.45 8.51 -12.23
C LEU A 185 -0.84 9.70 -11.36
N TRP A 186 0.11 10.37 -10.71
CA TRP A 186 -0.12 11.51 -9.83
C TRP A 186 -0.16 12.81 -10.64
N ASN A 187 -1.37 13.28 -10.93
CA ASN A 187 -1.63 14.47 -11.73
C ASN A 187 -2.91 15.17 -11.25
N ASP A 188 -3.31 16.25 -11.93
CA ASP A 188 -4.46 17.09 -11.59
C ASP A 188 -5.82 16.36 -11.64
N THR A 189 -5.89 15.23 -12.34
CA THR A 189 -7.10 14.39 -12.39
C THR A 189 -7.19 13.40 -11.23
N SER A 190 -6.05 12.98 -10.66
CA SER A 190 -5.96 11.92 -9.66
C SER A 190 -5.64 12.40 -8.25
N SER A 191 -5.13 13.62 -8.07
CA SER A 191 -4.87 14.21 -6.76
C SER A 191 -5.35 15.66 -6.71
N ILE A 192 -5.86 16.09 -5.55
CA ILE A 192 -6.14 17.53 -5.31
C ILE A 192 -4.86 18.34 -5.03
N ARG A 193 -3.68 17.69 -4.99
CA ARG A 193 -2.36 18.31 -4.86
C ARG A 193 -1.38 17.71 -5.86
N PRO A 194 -1.51 18.05 -7.16
CA PRO A 194 -0.75 17.40 -8.21
C PRO A 194 0.74 17.80 -8.27
N ASP A 195 1.10 18.99 -7.75
CA ASP A 195 2.39 19.62 -8.03
C ASP A 195 3.58 19.07 -7.24
N SER A 196 3.35 18.10 -6.34
CA SER A 196 4.42 17.56 -5.48
C SER A 196 4.18 16.06 -5.23
N PRO A 197 4.34 15.22 -6.27
CA PRO A 197 4.24 13.78 -6.13
C PRO A 197 5.32 13.26 -5.19
N ASP A 198 4.96 12.33 -4.30
CA ASP A 198 5.92 11.66 -3.42
C ASP A 198 6.64 10.55 -4.21
N ILE A 199 7.86 10.84 -4.67
CA ILE A 199 8.67 9.88 -5.42
C ILE A 199 9.30 8.90 -4.43
N THR A 200 8.80 7.66 -4.45
CA THR A 200 9.17 6.65 -3.47
C THR A 200 9.97 5.50 -4.10
N GLY A 201 10.98 5.02 -3.37
CA GLY A 201 11.82 3.91 -3.81
C GLY A 201 11.11 2.55 -3.82
N ILE A 202 11.68 1.57 -4.51
CA ILE A 202 11.09 0.23 -4.68
C ILE A 202 10.94 -0.54 -3.35
N TYR A 203 11.83 -0.31 -2.38
CA TYR A 203 11.84 -1.01 -1.08
C TYR A 203 10.85 -0.49 -0.03
N GLN A 204 10.04 0.52 -0.38
CA GLN A 204 9.16 1.20 0.57
C GLN A 204 8.10 0.26 1.13
N GLY A 205 7.90 0.33 2.46
CA GLY A 205 6.74 -0.27 3.12
C GLY A 205 5.51 0.62 3.03
N PHE A 206 4.36 0.04 2.71
CA PHE A 206 3.07 0.75 2.62
C PHE A 206 2.20 0.41 3.81
N ARG A 207 1.20 1.27 4.12
CA ARG A 207 0.20 0.96 5.15
C ARG A 207 -0.38 -0.44 4.94
N CYS A 208 -0.29 -1.26 5.98
CA CYS A 208 -0.81 -2.62 5.96
C CYS A 208 -2.34 -2.60 5.77
N VAL A 209 -2.86 -3.43 4.86
CA VAL A 209 -4.31 -3.63 4.71
C VAL A 209 -4.87 -4.17 6.03
N GLY A 210 -5.96 -3.59 6.52
CA GLY A 210 -6.54 -3.88 7.84
C GLY A 210 -5.87 -3.15 9.01
N SER A 211 -4.75 -2.43 8.81
CA SER A 211 -4.20 -1.51 9.83
C SER A 211 -4.94 -0.17 9.86
N GLN A 212 -4.73 0.64 10.89
CA GLN A 212 -5.34 1.98 10.95
C GLN A 212 -4.71 2.92 9.92
N SER A 213 -5.54 3.72 9.26
CA SER A 213 -5.03 4.85 8.47
C SER A 213 -4.60 6.01 9.37
N LYS A 214 -4.05 7.06 8.78
CA LYS A 214 -3.76 8.33 9.47
C LYS A 214 -5.03 9.01 10.05
N LEU A 215 -6.24 8.53 9.71
CA LEU A 215 -7.52 9.07 10.17
C LEU A 215 -8.03 8.44 11.48
N GLY A 216 -7.42 7.33 11.93
CA GLY A 216 -7.76 6.64 13.19
C GLY A 216 -8.35 5.24 12.99
N ALA A 217 -8.73 4.61 14.10
CA ALA A 217 -9.17 3.21 14.14
C ALA A 217 -10.44 2.93 13.32
N ASP A 218 -11.38 3.88 13.29
CA ASP A 218 -12.65 3.75 12.53
C ASP A 218 -12.47 3.88 11.00
N PHE A 219 -11.23 4.09 10.55
CA PHE A 219 -10.88 4.33 9.15
C PHE A 219 -9.73 3.41 8.77
N PRO A 220 -9.92 2.08 8.76
CA PRO A 220 -8.88 1.13 8.43
C PRO A 220 -8.45 1.25 6.96
N VAL A 221 -7.27 0.74 6.65
CA VAL A 221 -6.82 0.61 5.26
C VAL A 221 -7.55 -0.56 4.61
N LYS A 222 -8.25 -0.32 3.51
CA LYS A 222 -9.14 -1.31 2.86
C LYS A 222 -8.69 -1.59 1.44
N ALA A 223 -8.70 -2.86 1.03
CA ALA A 223 -8.33 -3.30 -0.32
C ALA A 223 -9.56 -3.65 -1.15
N TYR A 224 -9.52 -3.33 -2.45
CA TYR A 224 -10.55 -3.66 -3.42
C TYR A 224 -9.87 -4.26 -4.66
N LYS A 225 -10.31 -5.44 -5.09
CA LYS A 225 -9.78 -6.09 -6.30
C LYS A 225 -10.36 -5.41 -7.53
N LEU A 226 -9.48 -4.94 -8.42
CA LEU A 226 -9.85 -4.26 -9.65
C LEU A 226 -9.62 -5.15 -10.87
N SER A 227 -8.60 -5.98 -10.91
CA SER A 227 -8.37 -6.93 -12.00
C SER A 227 -7.80 -8.23 -11.47
N GLU A 228 -7.82 -9.25 -12.32
CA GLU A 228 -6.91 -10.39 -12.20
C GLU A 228 -5.46 -9.97 -12.48
#